data_AF-A0A2D6NWY6-F1
#
_entry.id   AF-A0A2D6NWY6-F1
#
_cell.length_a   1.000
_cell.length_b   1.000
_cell.length_c   1.000
_cell.angle_alpha   90.00
_cell.angle_beta   90.00
_cell.angle_gamma   90.00
#
_symmetry.space_group_name_H-M   'P 1'
#
loop_
_entity.id
_entity.type
_entity.pdbx_description
1 polymer ?
#
loop_
_entity_poly.entity_id
_entity_poly.type
_entity_poly.pdbx_seq_one_letter_code
_entity_poly.pdbx_strand_id
1 'polypeptide(L)'
;MNFKTTAELKVSKKISGQIVGQNQGLNLIRKAAKHRRHVLLIGNPGTGKSLLGQALAELMPTKGELEDVLCYPNEKDPNNPLIKSFPAEEGEKNIIKLRNTLETSVATRRFYLTVFGLGALIFFGYFLWNTFKASPYGPLAIVQGISTLIWILFIGFILLSRAPGFLKTITGLAMVPKPLITHKKEDLAPFVEATGAHSGALLGDVLHDPLQSFSKDTYIRNSEGKLTKLSTEVNRLLKKYKDKVITKDNYTATYLKKGDLTILAEKNNKIQQVPVLSINKYKSDKPHLIKLTTVSGKTLTVTPEHKVAVNKKGKIIFKEAQKLTRLDNIVIN
;
A
#
# COMPACT_ATOMS: atom_id res chain seq x y z
N MET A 1 42.73 -42.10 1.44
CA MET A 1 42.62 -40.73 0.89
C MET A 1 43.74 -39.91 1.50
N ASN A 2 44.60 -39.30 0.69
CA ASN A 2 45.78 -38.57 1.18
C ASN A 2 45.47 -37.07 1.28
N PHE A 3 45.14 -36.59 2.48
CA PHE A 3 45.08 -35.17 2.83
C PHE A 3 45.39 -35.03 4.32
N LYS A 4 45.99 -33.90 4.74
CA LYS A 4 46.26 -33.65 6.17
C LYS A 4 45.09 -32.92 6.82
N THR A 5 44.42 -32.03 6.09
CA THR A 5 43.31 -31.22 6.59
C THR A 5 42.16 -31.16 5.58
N THR A 6 40.93 -30.93 6.07
CA THR A 6 39.76 -30.77 5.21
C THR A 6 39.81 -29.52 4.34
N ALA A 7 40.70 -28.56 4.65
CA ALA A 7 40.94 -27.38 3.82
C ALA A 7 41.55 -27.73 2.45
N GLU A 8 42.22 -28.89 2.32
CA GLU A 8 42.79 -29.38 1.07
C GLU A 8 41.73 -29.99 0.13
N LEU A 9 40.51 -30.25 0.62
CA LEU A 9 39.44 -30.85 -0.16
C LEU A 9 38.72 -29.80 -1.01
N LYS A 10 38.71 -30.02 -2.32
CA LYS A 10 37.97 -29.17 -3.27
C LYS A 10 36.47 -29.41 -3.16
N VAL A 11 35.72 -28.41 -2.71
CA VAL A 11 34.25 -28.43 -2.68
C VAL A 11 33.69 -27.88 -3.99
N SER A 12 32.67 -28.54 -4.54
CA SER A 12 31.96 -28.06 -5.72
C SER A 12 31.33 -26.68 -5.48
N LYS A 13 31.51 -25.75 -6.42
CA LYS A 13 30.82 -24.44 -6.40
C LYS A 13 29.31 -24.58 -6.63
N LYS A 14 28.88 -25.62 -7.33
CA LYS A 14 27.47 -25.90 -7.62
C LYS A 14 26.84 -26.73 -6.51
N ILE A 15 25.62 -26.39 -6.10
CA ILE A 15 24.84 -27.10 -5.07
C ILE A 15 24.58 -28.53 -5.53
N SER A 16 24.26 -28.70 -6.82
CA SER A 16 24.08 -30.02 -7.44
C SER A 16 25.24 -30.99 -7.21
N GLY A 17 26.49 -30.49 -7.09
CA GLY A 17 27.70 -31.29 -6.86
C GLY A 17 28.07 -31.46 -5.38
N GLN A 18 27.33 -30.82 -4.47
CA GLN A 18 27.49 -30.99 -3.03
C GLN A 18 26.55 -32.07 -2.46
N ILE A 19 25.58 -32.54 -3.26
CA ILE A 19 24.65 -33.61 -2.87
C ILE A 19 25.38 -34.95 -2.93
N VAL A 20 25.52 -35.61 -1.78
CA VAL A 20 26.22 -36.89 -1.63
C VAL A 20 25.23 -38.04 -1.53
N GLY A 21 25.50 -39.15 -2.22
CA GLY A 21 24.76 -40.41 -2.05
C GLY A 21 23.34 -40.45 -2.63
N GLN A 22 22.90 -39.42 -3.37
CA GLN A 22 21.53 -39.33 -3.93
C GLN A 22 21.51 -39.18 -5.45
N ASN A 23 22.19 -40.08 -6.17
CA ASN A 23 22.32 -40.02 -7.63
C ASN A 23 20.97 -40.06 -8.36
N GLN A 24 20.03 -40.89 -7.90
CA GLN A 24 18.68 -40.97 -8.49
C GLN A 24 17.89 -39.69 -8.29
N GLY A 25 17.92 -39.13 -7.07
CA GLY A 25 17.28 -37.84 -6.75
C GLY A 25 17.84 -36.70 -7.61
N LEU A 26 19.17 -36.63 -7.74
CA LEU A 26 19.82 -35.60 -8.56
C LEU A 26 19.44 -35.71 -10.05
N ASN A 27 19.36 -36.93 -10.59
CA ASN A 27 18.91 -37.16 -11.97
C ASN A 27 17.45 -36.76 -12.17
N LEU A 28 16.57 -37.02 -11.19
CA LEU A 28 15.18 -36.58 -11.22
C LEU A 28 15.09 -35.05 -11.21
N ILE A 29 15.81 -34.38 -10.30
CA ILE A 29 15.86 -32.91 -10.21
C ILE A 29 16.36 -32.30 -11.53
N ARG A 30 17.41 -32.86 -12.14
CA ARG A 30 17.91 -32.39 -13.44
C ARG A 30 16.86 -32.49 -14.55
N LYS A 31 16.11 -33.59 -14.60
CA LYS A 31 15.00 -33.77 -15.55
C LYS A 31 13.85 -32.79 -15.26
N ALA A 32 13.51 -32.62 -13.99
CA ALA A 32 12.45 -31.72 -13.55
C ALA A 32 12.75 -30.26 -13.88
N ALA A 33 13.99 -29.80 -13.63
CA ALA A 33 14.45 -28.45 -14.00
C ALA A 33 14.34 -28.21 -15.51
N LYS A 34 14.84 -29.14 -16.32
CA LYS A 34 14.81 -29.03 -17.79
C LYS A 34 13.39 -28.93 -18.35
N HIS A 35 12.46 -29.67 -17.77
CA HIS A 35 11.07 -29.73 -18.24
C HIS A 35 10.08 -28.88 -17.42
N ARG A 36 10.57 -28.07 -16.47
CA ARG A 36 9.76 -27.25 -15.55
C ARG A 36 8.63 -28.03 -14.87
N ARG A 37 8.95 -29.22 -14.35
CA ARG A 37 7.99 -30.11 -13.67
C ARG A 37 8.06 -29.97 -12.15
N HIS A 38 6.91 -30.05 -11.50
CA HIS A 38 6.82 -30.13 -10.04
C HIS A 38 7.44 -31.45 -9.53
N VAL A 39 8.07 -31.39 -8.36
CA VAL A 39 8.70 -32.54 -7.72
C VAL A 39 8.19 -32.65 -6.29
N LEU A 40 7.77 -33.86 -5.90
CA LEU A 40 7.49 -34.20 -4.51
C LEU A 40 8.63 -35.06 -3.97
N LEU A 41 9.34 -34.55 -2.97
CA LEU A 41 10.45 -35.26 -2.32
C LEU A 41 9.97 -35.87 -0.99
N ILE A 42 10.00 -37.19 -0.89
CA ILE A 42 9.60 -37.94 0.30
C ILE A 42 10.85 -38.57 0.92
N GLY A 43 11.02 -38.39 2.22
CA GLY A 43 12.13 -38.97 2.98
C GLY A 43 12.23 -38.41 4.40
N ASN A 44 13.02 -39.06 5.24
CA ASN A 44 13.20 -38.68 6.64
C ASN A 44 13.70 -37.22 6.81
N PRO A 45 13.42 -36.56 7.94
CA PRO A 45 14.03 -35.27 8.25
C PRO A 45 15.56 -35.34 8.16
N GLY A 46 16.22 -34.26 7.71
CA GLY A 46 17.68 -34.22 7.58
C GLY A 46 18.28 -34.93 6.36
N THR A 47 17.48 -35.54 5.48
CA THR A 47 18.00 -36.23 4.28
C THR A 47 18.29 -35.30 3.09
N GLY A 48 18.44 -33.98 3.29
CA GLY A 48 18.81 -33.06 2.21
C GLY A 48 17.71 -32.69 1.20
N LYS A 49 16.42 -32.81 1.55
CA LYS A 49 15.30 -32.42 0.68
C LYS A 49 15.36 -30.95 0.25
N SER A 50 15.61 -30.02 1.18
CA SER A 50 15.76 -28.59 0.85
C SER A 50 16.97 -28.34 -0.05
N LEU A 51 18.07 -29.09 0.13
CA LEU A 51 19.27 -29.01 -0.72
C LEU A 51 18.97 -29.44 -2.17
N LEU A 52 18.17 -30.50 -2.36
CA LEU A 52 17.68 -30.89 -3.69
C LEU A 52 16.78 -29.82 -4.32
N GLY A 53 15.96 -29.13 -3.51
CA GLY A 53 15.15 -28.00 -3.96
C GLY A 53 15.99 -26.80 -4.40
N GLN A 54 17.06 -26.49 -3.67
CA GLN A 54 18.02 -25.45 -4.07
C GLN A 54 18.76 -25.83 -5.36
N ALA A 55 19.16 -27.10 -5.50
CA ALA A 55 19.76 -27.61 -6.72
C ALA A 55 18.78 -27.54 -7.91
N LEU A 56 17.47 -27.73 -7.69
CA LEU A 56 16.45 -27.53 -8.73
C LEU A 56 16.46 -26.09 -9.23
N ALA A 57 16.43 -25.11 -8.31
CA ALA A 57 16.46 -23.69 -8.66
C ALA A 57 17.75 -23.31 -9.41
N GLU A 58 18.91 -23.81 -8.98
CA GLU A 58 20.20 -23.58 -9.66
C GLU A 58 20.21 -24.17 -11.09
N LEU A 59 19.58 -25.33 -11.30
CA LEU A 59 19.57 -26.02 -12.60
C LEU A 59 18.49 -25.51 -13.56
N MET A 60 17.57 -24.66 -13.10
CA MET A 60 16.49 -24.12 -13.92
C MET A 60 17.06 -23.17 -15.00
N PRO A 61 16.71 -23.37 -16.28
CA PRO A 61 17.12 -22.47 -17.36
C PRO A 61 16.31 -21.17 -17.25
N THR A 62 16.90 -20.17 -16.58
CA THR A 62 16.23 -18.90 -16.24
C THR A 62 17.06 -17.66 -16.60
N LYS A 63 18.31 -17.83 -17.03
CA LYS A 63 19.17 -16.71 -17.45
C LYS A 63 18.51 -15.93 -18.59
N GLY A 64 18.14 -14.68 -18.32
CA GLY A 64 17.50 -13.78 -19.28
C GLY A 64 15.98 -13.93 -19.43
N GLU A 65 15.33 -14.85 -18.69
CA GLU A 65 13.88 -15.06 -18.74
C GLU A 65 13.15 -14.63 -17.46
N LEU A 66 13.88 -14.10 -16.47
CA LEU A 66 13.29 -13.58 -15.26
C LEU A 66 12.53 -12.28 -15.55
N GLU A 67 11.40 -12.11 -14.86
CA GLU A 67 10.51 -10.97 -15.02
C GLU A 67 10.33 -10.22 -13.70
N ASP A 68 10.39 -8.89 -13.75
CA ASP A 68 9.92 -8.02 -12.68
C ASP A 68 8.39 -7.95 -12.71
N VAL A 69 7.76 -7.94 -11.54
CA VAL A 69 6.31 -7.81 -11.39
C VAL A 69 5.99 -6.49 -10.67
N LEU A 70 5.24 -5.62 -11.34
CA LEU A 70 4.85 -4.31 -10.84
C LEU A 70 3.33 -4.22 -10.61
N CYS A 71 2.94 -3.53 -9.53
CA CYS A 71 1.56 -3.23 -9.18
C CYS A 71 1.26 -1.75 -9.44
N TYR A 72 0.37 -1.48 -10.39
CA TYR A 72 -0.09 -0.15 -10.77
C TYR A 72 -1.43 0.17 -10.11
N PRO A 73 -1.65 1.44 -9.71
CA PRO A 73 -2.97 1.88 -9.29
C PRO A 73 -3.95 1.81 -10.46
N ASN A 74 -5.20 1.47 -10.16
CA ASN A 74 -6.27 1.39 -11.13
C ASN A 74 -7.26 2.54 -10.90
N GLU A 75 -7.31 3.49 -11.84
CA GLU A 75 -8.21 4.66 -11.75
C GLU A 75 -9.70 4.29 -11.84
N LYS A 76 -10.03 3.17 -12.51
CA LYS A 76 -11.43 2.74 -12.71
C LYS A 76 -11.97 1.96 -11.52
N ASP A 77 -11.15 1.10 -10.92
CA ASP A 77 -11.51 0.26 -9.77
C ASP A 77 -10.33 0.20 -8.79
N PRO A 78 -10.28 1.12 -7.80
CA PRO A 78 -9.17 1.19 -6.84
C PRO A 78 -8.95 -0.09 -6.03
N ASN A 79 -9.98 -0.93 -5.86
CA ASN A 79 -9.89 -2.21 -5.15
C ASN A 79 -9.32 -3.34 -6.03
N ASN A 80 -9.05 -3.07 -7.31
CA ASN A 80 -8.48 -4.03 -8.24
C ASN A 80 -7.23 -3.44 -8.94
N PRO A 81 -6.06 -3.42 -8.25
CA PRO A 81 -4.81 -2.93 -8.82
C PRO A 81 -4.39 -3.70 -10.09
N LEU A 82 -3.71 -3.03 -11.00
CA LEU A 82 -3.25 -3.63 -12.27
C LEU A 82 -1.86 -4.25 -12.09
N ILE A 83 -1.70 -5.52 -12.43
CA ILE A 83 -0.41 -6.21 -12.38
C ILE A 83 0.19 -6.26 -13.78
N LYS A 84 1.47 -5.88 -13.91
CA LYS A 84 2.23 -5.95 -15.17
C LYS A 84 3.58 -6.61 -14.94
N SER A 85 3.99 -7.48 -15.85
CA SER A 85 5.34 -8.04 -15.87
C SER A 85 6.22 -7.31 -16.90
N PHE A 86 7.51 -7.24 -16.59
CA PHE A 86 8.55 -6.65 -17.42
C PHE A 86 9.78 -7.56 -17.38
N PRO A 87 10.65 -7.57 -18.40
CA PRO A 87 11.94 -8.23 -18.29
C PRO A 87 12.73 -7.72 -17.07
N ALA A 88 13.54 -8.59 -16.46
CA ALA A 88 14.38 -8.25 -15.31
C ALA A 88 15.15 -6.92 -15.50
N GLU A 89 15.21 -6.13 -14.43
CA GLU A 89 15.74 -4.75 -14.33
C GLU A 89 14.93 -3.65 -15.02
N GLU A 90 14.09 -3.96 -16.02
CA GLU A 90 13.33 -2.92 -16.72
C GLU A 90 12.23 -2.33 -15.83
N GLY A 91 11.64 -3.14 -14.96
CA GLY A 91 10.61 -2.68 -14.03
C GLY A 91 11.16 -1.61 -13.07
N GLU A 92 12.32 -1.88 -12.48
CA GLU A 92 12.99 -0.95 -11.58
C GLU A 92 13.43 0.35 -12.29
N LYS A 93 14.02 0.24 -13.50
CA LYS A 93 14.41 1.40 -14.31
C LYS A 93 13.21 2.29 -14.65
N ASN A 94 12.07 1.69 -14.97
CA ASN A 94 10.84 2.43 -15.25
C ASN A 94 10.32 3.18 -14.02
N ILE A 95 10.37 2.57 -12.83
CA ILE A 95 9.98 3.22 -11.58
C ILE A 95 10.89 4.41 -11.28
N ILE A 96 12.21 4.22 -11.37
CA ILE A 96 13.20 5.29 -11.11
C ILE A 96 13.00 6.46 -12.08
N LYS A 97 12.82 6.16 -13.37
CA LYS A 97 12.55 7.19 -14.40
C LYS A 97 11.26 7.96 -14.09
N LEU A 98 10.19 7.26 -13.74
CA LEU A 98 8.92 7.90 -13.41
C LEU A 98 9.05 8.78 -12.15
N ARG A 99 9.69 8.27 -11.10
CA ARG A 99 9.92 9.01 -9.86
C ARG A 99 10.76 10.27 -10.08
N ASN A 100 11.86 10.16 -10.81
CA ASN A 100 12.72 11.30 -11.14
C ASN A 100 11.97 12.34 -11.99
N THR A 101 11.13 11.89 -12.93
CA THR A 101 10.29 12.80 -13.75
C THR A 101 9.28 13.56 -12.88
N LEU A 102 8.70 12.90 -11.87
CA LEU A 102 7.78 13.53 -10.93
C LEU A 102 8.51 14.50 -9.99
N GLU A 103 9.64 14.10 -9.42
CA GLU A 103 10.43 14.94 -8.51
C GLU A 103 10.98 16.20 -9.21
N THR A 104 11.50 16.06 -10.44
CA THR A 104 11.93 17.20 -11.26
C THR A 104 10.76 18.12 -11.59
N SER A 105 9.59 17.59 -11.94
CA SER A 105 8.40 18.41 -12.20
C SER A 105 7.93 19.20 -10.96
N VAL A 106 8.05 18.62 -9.76
CA VAL A 106 7.77 19.32 -8.48
C VAL A 106 8.82 20.40 -8.22
N ALA A 107 10.10 20.08 -8.40
CA ALA A 107 11.22 20.99 -8.12
C ALA A 107 11.21 22.21 -9.05
N THR A 108 11.05 21.99 -10.36
CA THR A 108 10.92 23.05 -11.37
C THR A 108 9.74 23.97 -11.07
N ARG A 109 8.61 23.40 -10.61
CA ARG A 109 7.45 24.20 -10.22
C ARG A 109 7.69 25.01 -8.95
N ARG A 110 8.30 24.44 -7.91
CA ARG A 110 8.66 25.18 -6.69
C ARG A 110 9.60 26.34 -7.04
N PHE A 111 10.57 26.10 -7.92
CA PHE A 111 11.45 27.13 -8.43
C PHE A 111 10.66 28.27 -9.11
N TYR A 112 9.74 27.97 -10.04
CA TYR A 112 8.91 29.00 -10.67
C TYR A 112 8.03 29.76 -9.66
N LEU A 113 7.44 29.07 -8.68
CA LEU A 113 6.66 29.72 -7.62
C LEU A 113 7.52 30.64 -6.74
N THR A 114 8.74 30.23 -6.40
CA THR A 114 9.68 31.02 -5.61
C THR A 114 10.18 32.24 -6.39
N VAL A 115 10.55 32.06 -7.66
CA VAL A 115 10.98 33.17 -8.54
C VAL A 115 9.84 34.15 -8.78
N PHE A 116 8.62 33.67 -9.05
CA PHE A 116 7.44 34.52 -9.19
C PHE A 116 7.12 35.27 -7.89
N GLY A 117 7.19 34.60 -6.74
CA GLY A 117 6.99 35.23 -5.42
C GLY A 117 8.02 36.32 -5.12
N LEU A 118 9.31 36.08 -5.42
CA LEU A 118 10.37 37.08 -5.28
C LEU A 118 10.17 38.26 -6.25
N GLY A 119 9.84 37.99 -7.52
CA GLY A 119 9.53 39.03 -8.50
C GLY A 119 8.33 39.88 -8.09
N ALA A 120 7.29 39.25 -7.55
CA ALA A 120 6.13 39.95 -7.00
C ALA A 120 6.48 40.81 -5.78
N LEU A 121 7.37 40.36 -4.90
CA LEU A 121 7.86 41.16 -3.76
C LEU A 121 8.67 42.38 -4.21
N ILE A 122 9.54 42.22 -5.20
CA ILE A 122 10.33 43.33 -5.77
C ILE A 122 9.40 44.33 -6.48
N PHE A 123 8.46 43.84 -7.27
CA PHE A 123 7.44 44.67 -7.93
C PHE A 123 6.57 45.39 -6.90
N PHE A 124 6.15 44.72 -5.82
CA PHE A 124 5.39 45.29 -4.72
C PHE A 124 6.16 46.41 -4.01
N GLY A 125 7.44 46.17 -3.69
CA GLY A 125 8.32 47.18 -3.10
C GLY A 125 8.47 48.41 -3.99
N TYR A 126 8.68 48.22 -5.30
CA TYR A 126 8.78 49.29 -6.28
C TYR A 126 7.47 50.07 -6.45
N PHE A 127 6.34 49.37 -6.54
CA PHE A 127 5.01 49.98 -6.69
C PHE A 127 4.62 50.80 -5.46
N LEU A 128 4.86 50.28 -4.25
CA LEU A 128 4.65 51.02 -3.00
C LEU A 128 5.52 52.27 -2.94
N TRP A 129 6.79 52.17 -3.31
CA TRP A 129 7.72 53.30 -3.31
C TRP A 129 7.29 54.43 -4.27
N ASN A 130 6.86 54.08 -5.49
CA ASN A 130 6.36 55.06 -6.45
C ASN A 130 5.04 55.70 -6.01
N THR A 131 4.12 54.90 -5.45
CA THR A 131 2.83 55.41 -4.94
C THR A 131 3.04 56.35 -3.74
N PHE A 132 4.02 56.05 -2.88
CA PHE A 132 4.43 56.91 -1.77
C PHE A 132 4.99 58.26 -2.24
N LYS A 133 5.82 58.27 -3.29
CA LYS A 133 6.41 59.51 -3.83
C LYS A 133 5.43 60.39 -4.59
N ALA A 134 4.44 59.81 -5.26
CA ALA A 134 3.58 60.52 -6.21
C ALA A 134 2.26 61.07 -5.63
N SER A 135 1.87 60.70 -4.41
CA SER A 135 0.54 61.02 -3.88
C SER A 135 0.51 62.29 -3.01
N PRO A 136 -0.38 63.27 -3.30
CA PRO A 136 -0.65 64.42 -2.42
C PRO A 136 -1.43 64.07 -1.14
N TYR A 137 -1.98 62.86 -1.04
CA TYR A 137 -3.00 62.46 -0.03
C TYR A 137 -2.46 61.60 1.13
N GLY A 138 -1.13 61.47 1.26
CA GLY A 138 -0.53 60.81 2.43
C GLY A 138 -1.00 59.36 2.66
N PRO A 139 -1.20 58.93 3.92
CA PRO A 139 -1.42 57.52 4.29
C PRO A 139 -2.62 56.81 3.62
N LEU A 140 -3.65 57.55 3.18
CA LEU A 140 -4.87 56.95 2.61
C LEU A 140 -4.63 56.29 1.24
N ALA A 141 -3.79 56.89 0.39
CA ALA A 141 -3.46 56.32 -0.92
C ALA A 141 -2.67 55.00 -0.78
N ILE A 142 -1.91 54.87 0.31
CA ILE A 142 -1.14 53.66 0.63
C ILE A 142 -2.08 52.50 0.96
N VAL A 143 -3.13 52.75 1.77
CA VAL A 143 -4.10 51.73 2.16
C VAL A 143 -4.88 51.20 0.94
N GLN A 144 -5.24 52.09 0.00
CA GLN A 144 -6.00 51.70 -1.19
C GLN A 144 -5.12 50.97 -2.23
N GLY A 145 -3.85 51.36 -2.36
CA GLY A 145 -2.86 50.62 -3.15
C GLY A 145 -2.58 49.22 -2.59
N ILE A 146 -2.46 49.08 -1.27
CA ILE A 146 -2.28 47.78 -0.61
C ILE A 146 -3.51 46.89 -0.81
N SER A 147 -4.72 47.43 -0.67
CA SER A 147 -5.98 46.67 -0.84
C SER A 147 -6.14 46.14 -2.27
N THR A 148 -5.90 46.96 -3.29
CA THR A 148 -5.99 46.54 -4.70
C THR A 148 -4.96 45.47 -5.04
N LEU A 149 -3.75 45.56 -4.49
CA LEU A 149 -2.71 44.55 -4.67
C LEU A 149 -3.00 43.22 -3.97
N ILE A 150 -3.57 43.26 -2.75
CA ILE A 150 -4.03 42.05 -2.06
C ILE A 150 -5.10 41.35 -2.89
N TRP A 151 -6.04 42.10 -3.49
CA TRP A 151 -7.04 41.54 -4.40
C TRP A 151 -6.43 40.93 -5.66
N ILE A 152 -5.45 41.58 -6.29
CA ILE A 152 -4.74 41.04 -7.47
C ILE A 152 -3.97 39.76 -7.12
N LEU A 153 -3.27 39.74 -5.98
CA LEU A 153 -2.57 38.55 -5.47
C LEU A 153 -3.54 37.42 -5.12
N PHE A 154 -4.69 37.74 -4.52
CA PHE A 154 -5.73 36.77 -4.17
C PHE A 154 -6.37 36.15 -5.42
N ILE A 155 -6.69 36.97 -6.42
CA ILE A 155 -7.23 36.53 -7.71
C ILE A 155 -6.18 35.71 -8.48
N GLY A 156 -4.93 36.17 -8.51
CA GLY A 156 -3.80 35.43 -9.10
C GLY A 156 -3.57 34.08 -8.43
N PHE A 157 -3.67 34.03 -7.09
CA PHE A 157 -3.58 32.79 -6.32
C PHE A 157 -4.73 31.84 -6.63
N ILE A 158 -5.97 32.33 -6.73
CA ILE A 158 -7.14 31.51 -7.11
C ILE A 158 -6.97 30.95 -8.53
N LEU A 159 -6.53 31.78 -9.49
CA LEU A 159 -6.31 31.34 -10.88
C LEU A 159 -5.19 30.30 -10.97
N LEU A 160 -4.09 30.50 -10.25
CA LEU A 160 -2.96 29.57 -10.20
C LEU A 160 -3.32 28.26 -9.47
N SER A 161 -4.13 28.35 -8.42
CA SER A 161 -4.63 27.18 -7.68
C SER A 161 -5.64 26.36 -8.49
N ARG A 162 -6.36 26.98 -9.43
CA ARG A 162 -7.26 26.31 -10.38
C ARG A 162 -6.54 25.81 -11.63
N ALA A 163 -5.26 26.10 -11.82
CA ALA A 163 -4.52 25.61 -12.97
C ALA A 163 -4.47 24.07 -12.96
N PRO A 164 -4.80 23.39 -14.08
CA PRO A 164 -5.01 21.94 -14.14
C PRO A 164 -3.81 21.06 -13.75
N GLY A 165 -2.63 21.67 -13.57
CA GLY A 165 -1.43 21.00 -13.04
C GLY A 165 -1.27 21.05 -11.51
N PHE A 166 -1.96 21.92 -10.76
CA PHE A 166 -1.81 22.03 -9.28
C PHE A 166 -2.17 20.75 -8.54
N LEU A 167 -3.31 20.16 -8.87
CA LEU A 167 -3.76 18.90 -8.29
C LEU A 167 -2.98 17.68 -8.80
N LYS A 168 -2.66 17.64 -10.10
CA LYS A 168 -2.02 16.48 -10.74
C LYS A 168 -0.62 16.17 -10.21
N THR A 169 0.16 17.17 -9.79
CA THR A 169 1.51 16.95 -9.25
C THR A 169 1.50 16.37 -7.83
N ILE A 170 0.53 16.74 -7.00
CA ILE A 170 0.38 16.21 -5.63
C ILE A 170 -0.15 14.76 -5.69
N THR A 171 -1.05 14.46 -6.64
CA THR A 171 -1.56 13.11 -6.86
C THR A 171 -0.63 12.20 -7.65
N GLY A 172 0.31 12.75 -8.43
CA GLY A 172 1.21 11.98 -9.30
C GLY A 172 2.18 11.07 -8.54
N LEU A 173 2.62 11.45 -7.33
CA LEU A 173 3.43 10.58 -6.47
C LEU A 173 2.66 9.35 -5.98
N ALA A 174 1.34 9.47 -5.79
CA ALA A 174 0.47 8.34 -5.46
C ALA A 174 0.21 7.41 -6.67
N MET A 175 0.61 7.82 -7.89
CA MET A 175 0.46 7.04 -9.11
C MET A 175 1.71 6.21 -9.48
N VAL A 176 2.78 6.29 -8.67
CA VAL A 176 3.99 5.50 -8.91
C VAL A 176 3.69 4.03 -8.62
N PRO A 177 3.92 3.11 -9.58
CA PRO A 177 3.68 1.69 -9.38
C PRO A 177 4.63 1.12 -8.32
N LYS A 178 4.12 0.17 -7.54
CA LYS A 178 4.90 -0.53 -6.51
C LYS A 178 5.57 -1.78 -7.12
N PRO A 179 6.89 -1.95 -6.98
CA PRO A 179 7.53 -3.21 -7.32
C PRO A 179 7.12 -4.29 -6.32
N LEU A 180 6.61 -5.43 -6.82
CA LEU A 180 6.27 -6.60 -6.00
C LEU A 180 7.41 -7.62 -6.00
N ILE A 181 7.94 -7.92 -7.18
CA ILE A 181 9.05 -8.85 -7.38
C ILE A 181 10.01 -8.20 -8.38
N THR A 182 11.30 -8.22 -8.08
CA THR A 182 12.35 -7.65 -8.92
C THR A 182 13.53 -8.61 -9.01
N HIS A 183 14.11 -8.73 -10.20
CA HIS A 183 15.25 -9.58 -10.49
C HIS A 183 16.32 -8.82 -11.28
N LYS A 184 17.57 -9.26 -11.16
CA LYS A 184 18.66 -8.85 -12.06
C LYS A 184 18.75 -9.82 -13.24
N LYS A 185 19.34 -9.38 -14.35
CA LYS A 185 19.48 -10.22 -15.56
C LYS A 185 20.32 -11.48 -15.35
N GLU A 186 21.28 -11.42 -14.44
CA GLU A 186 22.22 -12.50 -14.14
C GLU A 186 21.77 -13.41 -13.00
N ASP A 187 20.65 -13.09 -12.34
CA ASP A 187 20.14 -13.88 -11.23
C ASP A 187 19.79 -15.30 -11.67
N LEU A 188 20.02 -16.25 -10.77
CA LEU A 188 19.49 -17.61 -10.91
C LEU A 188 18.01 -17.63 -10.53
N ALA A 189 17.31 -18.70 -10.88
CA ALA A 189 15.93 -18.90 -10.45
C ALA A 189 15.84 -18.77 -8.92
N PRO A 190 14.85 -18.02 -8.39
CA PRO A 190 14.71 -17.84 -6.96
C PRO A 190 14.36 -19.16 -6.27
N PHE A 191 15.05 -19.47 -5.19
CA PHE A 191 14.66 -20.53 -4.26
C PHE A 191 13.92 -19.88 -3.07
N VAL A 192 12.61 -20.09 -2.99
CA VAL A 192 11.77 -19.55 -1.91
C VAL A 192 11.32 -20.70 -1.01
N GLU A 193 11.84 -20.73 0.22
CA GLU A 193 11.44 -21.72 1.22
C GLU A 193 10.19 -21.24 1.97
N ALA A 194 9.03 -21.81 1.61
CA ALA A 194 7.73 -21.47 2.21
C ALA A 194 7.24 -22.52 3.23
N THR A 195 8.15 -23.31 3.80
CA THR A 195 7.82 -24.33 4.81
C THR A 195 7.23 -23.68 6.05
N GLY A 196 5.98 -24.00 6.38
CA GLY A 196 5.29 -23.43 7.54
C GLY A 196 4.84 -21.97 7.37
N ALA A 197 4.88 -21.42 6.14
CA ALA A 197 4.36 -20.09 5.88
C ALA A 197 2.84 -20.01 6.11
N HIS A 198 2.38 -18.93 6.74
CA HIS A 198 0.96 -18.62 6.86
C HIS A 198 0.40 -18.13 5.52
N SER A 199 -0.92 -18.11 5.38
CA SER A 199 -1.60 -17.82 4.10
C SER A 199 -1.17 -16.50 3.45
N GLY A 200 -1.07 -15.41 4.23
CA GLY A 200 -0.65 -14.10 3.72
C GLY A 200 0.80 -14.10 3.19
N ALA A 201 1.72 -14.78 3.85
CA ALA A 201 3.10 -14.91 3.39
C ALA A 201 3.24 -15.80 2.14
N LEU A 202 2.40 -16.85 2.01
CA LEU A 202 2.47 -17.78 0.87
C LEU A 202 1.75 -17.24 -0.38
N LEU A 203 0.59 -16.60 -0.20
CA LEU A 203 -0.32 -16.22 -1.29
C LEU A 203 -0.33 -14.71 -1.56
N GLY A 204 0.33 -13.92 -0.72
CA GLY A 204 0.26 -12.46 -0.73
C GLY A 204 -0.83 -11.93 0.21
N ASP A 205 -0.62 -10.71 0.69
CA ASP A 205 -1.55 -10.01 1.60
C ASP A 205 -1.64 -8.52 1.25
N VAL A 206 -2.77 -7.90 1.59
CA VAL A 206 -3.01 -6.47 1.43
C VAL A 206 -3.16 -5.87 2.81
N LEU A 207 -2.23 -4.99 3.19
CA LEU A 207 -2.26 -4.32 4.47
C LEU A 207 -3.57 -3.54 4.66
N HIS A 208 -4.15 -3.65 5.85
CA HIS A 208 -5.32 -2.88 6.23
C HIS A 208 -5.00 -1.38 6.25
N ASP A 209 -5.87 -0.56 5.67
CA ASP A 209 -5.78 0.91 5.74
C ASP A 209 -6.38 1.40 7.07
N PRO A 210 -5.61 2.00 8.00
CA PRO A 210 -6.12 2.49 9.28
C PRO A 210 -7.21 3.56 9.15
N LEU A 211 -7.33 4.23 8.00
CA LEU A 211 -8.39 5.18 7.71
C LEU A 211 -9.70 4.51 7.27
N GLN A 212 -9.68 3.19 7.07
CA GLN A 212 -10.85 2.39 6.72
C GLN A 212 -11.83 2.34 7.91
N SER A 213 -13.12 2.57 7.60
CA SER A 213 -14.15 2.73 8.61
C SER A 213 -14.59 1.39 9.22
N PHE A 214 -14.59 1.31 10.55
CA PHE A 214 -15.17 0.17 11.26
C PHE A 214 -16.70 0.22 11.23
N SER A 215 -17.34 -0.95 11.21
CA SER A 215 -18.80 -1.05 11.36
C SER A 215 -19.24 -0.49 12.71
N LYS A 216 -20.44 0.11 12.74
CA LYS A 216 -21.13 0.48 13.99
C LYS A 216 -21.31 -0.71 14.94
N ASP A 217 -21.31 -1.94 14.40
CA ASP A 217 -21.53 -3.19 15.11
C ASP A 217 -20.24 -3.88 15.58
N THR A 218 -19.06 -3.29 15.30
CA THR A 218 -17.78 -3.79 15.80
C THR A 218 -17.71 -3.64 17.32
N TYR A 219 -17.15 -4.64 18.00
CA TYR A 219 -16.86 -4.58 19.43
C TYR A 219 -15.38 -4.28 19.67
N ILE A 220 -15.10 -3.41 20.63
CA ILE A 220 -13.75 -3.07 21.08
C ILE A 220 -13.62 -3.39 22.57
N ARG A 221 -12.40 -3.69 23.02
CA ARG A 221 -12.09 -3.71 24.46
C ARG A 221 -11.68 -2.31 24.88
N ASN A 222 -12.42 -1.73 25.82
CA ASN A 222 -12.14 -0.39 26.35
C ASN A 222 -10.93 -0.41 27.31
N SER A 223 -10.63 0.75 27.91
CA SER A 223 -9.53 0.95 28.87
C SER A 223 -9.60 0.05 30.12
N GLU A 224 -10.78 -0.47 30.43
CA GLU A 224 -11.04 -1.36 31.57
C GLU A 224 -11.02 -2.85 31.14
N GLY A 225 -10.70 -3.14 29.87
CA GLY A 225 -10.70 -4.49 29.30
C GLY A 225 -12.10 -5.03 28.97
N LYS A 226 -13.16 -4.24 29.17
CA LYS A 226 -14.55 -4.61 28.93
C LYS A 226 -14.91 -4.53 27.46
N LEU A 227 -15.56 -5.58 26.95
CA LEU A 227 -16.06 -5.64 25.58
C LEU A 227 -17.25 -4.68 25.43
N THR A 228 -17.09 -3.65 24.60
CA THR A 228 -18.09 -2.60 24.38
C THR A 228 -18.30 -2.39 22.89
N LYS A 229 -19.53 -2.08 22.48
CA LYS A 229 -19.85 -1.77 21.08
C LYS A 229 -19.21 -0.44 20.69
N LEU A 230 -18.46 -0.42 19.58
CA LEU A 230 -17.71 0.74 19.11
C LEU A 230 -18.63 1.96 18.91
N SER A 231 -19.81 1.77 18.32
CA SER A 231 -20.77 2.87 18.12
C SER A 231 -21.23 3.50 19.43
N THR A 232 -21.45 2.70 20.49
CA THR A 232 -21.81 3.21 21.80
C THR A 232 -20.71 4.12 22.35
N GLU A 233 -19.46 3.68 22.24
CA GLU A 233 -18.31 4.39 22.78
C GLU A 233 -17.99 5.67 21.98
N VAL A 234 -18.05 5.59 20.65
CA VAL A 234 -17.88 6.75 19.76
C VAL A 234 -18.98 7.79 20.00
N ASN A 235 -20.25 7.38 20.09
CA ASN A 235 -21.35 8.32 20.35
C ASN A 235 -21.24 8.94 21.77
N ARG A 236 -20.80 8.17 22.77
CA ARG A 236 -20.56 8.65 24.14
C ARG A 236 -19.48 9.73 24.17
N LEU A 237 -18.36 9.50 23.50
CA LEU A 237 -17.23 10.43 23.46
C LEU A 237 -17.53 11.66 22.59
N LEU A 238 -18.25 11.52 21.48
CA LEU A 238 -18.76 12.67 20.71
C LEU A 238 -19.72 13.52 21.55
N LYS A 239 -20.56 12.91 22.40
CA LYS A 239 -21.43 13.62 23.34
C LYS A 239 -20.63 14.33 24.45
N LYS A 240 -19.55 13.70 24.94
CA LYS A 240 -18.64 14.28 25.94
C LYS A 240 -17.90 15.52 25.42
N TYR A 241 -17.52 15.51 24.14
CA TYR A 241 -16.73 16.56 23.50
C TYR A 241 -17.53 17.46 22.56
N LYS A 242 -18.85 17.61 22.77
CA LYS A 242 -19.76 18.38 21.89
C LYS A 242 -19.18 19.72 21.43
N ASP A 243 -18.55 20.46 22.32
CA ASP A 243 -18.01 21.80 22.05
C ASP A 243 -16.73 21.80 21.19
N LYS A 244 -16.15 20.62 20.94
CA LYS A 244 -14.92 20.41 20.14
C LYS A 244 -15.15 19.48 18.95
N VAL A 245 -16.42 19.18 18.63
CA VAL A 245 -16.77 18.34 17.49
C VAL A 245 -16.60 19.12 16.19
N ILE A 246 -15.81 18.57 15.29
CA ILE A 246 -15.65 19.05 13.92
C ILE A 246 -16.68 18.30 13.07
N THR A 247 -17.60 19.04 12.44
CA THR A 247 -18.57 18.47 11.50
C THR A 247 -18.33 19.04 10.11
N LYS A 248 -18.21 18.17 9.12
CA LYS A 248 -18.08 18.52 7.70
C LYS A 248 -18.88 17.51 6.88
N ASP A 249 -19.94 17.97 6.22
CA ASP A 249 -20.87 17.13 5.45
C ASP A 249 -21.38 15.93 6.28
N ASN A 250 -21.09 14.71 5.83
CA ASN A 250 -21.45 13.46 6.50
C ASN A 250 -20.41 12.98 7.53
N TYR A 251 -19.35 13.76 7.78
CA TYR A 251 -18.25 13.42 8.68
C TYR A 251 -18.34 14.21 9.98
N THR A 252 -18.21 13.51 11.10
CA THR A 252 -18.18 14.08 12.44
C THR A 252 -16.98 13.52 13.20
N ALA A 253 -16.13 14.36 13.77
CA ALA A 253 -14.96 13.90 14.52
C ALA A 253 -14.64 14.77 15.72
N THR A 254 -13.90 14.20 16.68
CA THR A 254 -13.31 14.94 17.80
C THR A 254 -11.95 14.35 18.14
N TYR A 255 -11.04 15.20 18.60
CA TYR A 255 -9.81 14.77 19.24
C TYR A 255 -10.10 14.36 20.69
N LEU A 256 -9.36 13.38 21.17
CA LEU A 256 -9.45 12.86 22.53
C LEU A 256 -8.26 13.35 23.35
N LYS A 257 -8.44 13.48 24.67
CA LYS A 257 -7.31 13.65 25.58
C LYS A 257 -6.69 12.29 25.88
N LYS A 258 -5.39 12.29 26.18
CA LYS A 258 -4.66 11.07 26.56
C LYS A 258 -5.37 10.40 27.76
N GLY A 259 -5.76 9.13 27.58
CA GLY A 259 -6.46 8.34 28.60
C GLY A 259 -8.00 8.29 28.47
N ASP A 260 -8.62 9.07 27.59
CA ASP A 260 -10.08 9.02 27.40
C ASP A 260 -10.57 7.71 26.78
N LEU A 261 -9.76 7.13 25.90
CA LEU A 261 -9.97 5.83 25.30
C LEU A 261 -8.60 5.20 25.05
N THR A 262 -8.37 4.03 25.64
CA THR A 262 -7.26 3.15 25.29
C THR A 262 -7.83 1.85 24.75
N ILE A 263 -7.19 1.33 23.71
CA ILE A 263 -7.52 0.04 23.13
C ILE A 263 -6.33 -0.90 23.28
N LEU A 264 -6.61 -2.20 23.39
CA LEU A 264 -5.56 -3.22 23.31
C LEU A 264 -5.18 -3.40 21.85
N ALA A 265 -3.92 -3.14 21.51
CA ALA A 265 -3.37 -3.37 20.18
C ALA A 265 -2.04 -4.10 20.27
N GLU A 266 -1.69 -4.85 19.23
CA GLU A 266 -0.39 -5.50 19.13
C GLU A 266 0.66 -4.51 18.65
N LYS A 267 1.72 -4.34 19.43
CA LYS A 267 2.88 -3.51 19.08
C LYS A 267 4.15 -4.31 19.38
N ASN A 268 4.96 -4.56 18.35
CA ASN A 268 6.19 -5.36 18.45
C ASN A 268 5.95 -6.75 19.06
N ASN A 269 4.94 -7.47 18.56
CA ASN A 269 4.52 -8.80 19.03
C ASN A 269 4.14 -8.88 20.53
N LYS A 270 3.77 -7.74 21.13
CA LYS A 270 3.25 -7.65 22.49
C LYS A 270 1.93 -6.91 22.49
N ILE A 271 0.94 -7.43 23.20
CA ILE A 271 -0.32 -6.73 23.43
C ILE A 271 -0.06 -5.58 24.39
N GLN A 272 -0.35 -4.36 23.97
CA GLN A 272 -0.15 -3.14 24.77
C GLN A 272 -1.40 -2.26 24.69
N GLN A 273 -1.62 -1.46 25.73
CA GLN A 273 -2.65 -0.42 25.71
C GLN A 273 -2.16 0.77 24.88
N VAL A 274 -2.91 1.10 23.83
CA VAL A 274 -2.60 2.22 22.93
C VAL A 274 -3.68 3.30 23.10
N PRO A 275 -3.30 4.55 23.40
CA PRO A 275 -4.26 5.65 23.50
C PRO A 275 -4.80 6.02 22.11
N VAL A 276 -6.11 6.21 22.02
CA VAL A 276 -6.79 6.67 20.81
C VAL A 276 -6.73 8.19 20.79
N LEU A 277 -6.19 8.76 19.70
CA LEU A 277 -5.95 10.20 19.56
C LEU A 277 -7.21 10.98 19.12
N SER A 278 -8.06 10.32 18.33
CA SER A 278 -9.26 10.92 17.77
C SER A 278 -10.28 9.85 17.45
N ILE A 279 -11.56 10.23 17.46
CA ILE A 279 -12.64 9.40 16.95
C ILE A 279 -13.40 10.17 15.89
N ASN A 280 -13.91 9.41 14.93
CA ASN A 280 -14.70 9.92 13.83
C ASN A 280 -15.87 8.99 13.53
N LYS A 281 -16.92 9.58 12.98
CA LYS A 281 -18.13 8.91 12.52
C LYS A 281 -18.48 9.46 11.16
N TYR A 282 -18.71 8.56 10.21
CA TYR A 282 -19.24 8.91 8.92
C TYR A 282 -20.70 8.46 8.84
N LYS A 283 -21.59 9.36 8.42
CA LYS A 283 -22.98 9.03 8.11
C LYS A 283 -23.02 8.50 6.68
N SER A 284 -23.00 7.17 6.55
CA SER A 284 -23.17 6.50 5.26
C SER A 284 -24.63 6.44 4.87
N ASP A 285 -24.94 6.74 3.62
CA ASP A 285 -26.27 6.56 3.01
C ASP A 285 -26.56 5.08 2.69
N LYS A 286 -25.58 4.19 2.93
CA LYS A 286 -25.66 2.74 2.70
C LYS A 286 -25.64 2.01 4.06
N PRO A 287 -26.82 1.74 4.67
CA PRO A 287 -26.91 1.51 6.10
C PRO A 287 -26.71 0.05 6.54
N HIS A 288 -26.61 -0.91 5.62
CA HIS A 288 -26.56 -2.34 5.95
C HIS A 288 -25.33 -3.02 5.34
N LEU A 289 -24.57 -3.69 6.20
CA LEU A 289 -23.56 -4.64 5.79
C LEU A 289 -24.24 -5.99 5.55
N ILE A 290 -23.75 -6.73 4.56
CA ILE A 290 -24.24 -8.06 4.23
C ILE A 290 -23.35 -9.07 4.93
N LYS A 291 -23.95 -9.89 5.79
CA LYS A 291 -23.27 -11.04 6.39
C LYS A 291 -23.33 -12.22 5.42
N LEU A 292 -22.17 -12.67 5.00
CA LEU A 292 -21.97 -13.79 4.09
C LEU A 292 -21.42 -14.97 4.87
N THR A 293 -21.83 -16.18 4.48
CA THR A 293 -21.29 -17.43 5.02
C THR A 293 -20.61 -18.19 3.88
N THR A 294 -19.34 -18.52 4.06
CA THR A 294 -18.55 -19.28 3.09
C THR A 294 -18.99 -20.74 3.08
N VAL A 295 -18.59 -21.49 2.05
CA VAL A 295 -18.79 -22.95 2.02
C VAL A 295 -18.09 -23.65 3.20
N SER A 296 -17.02 -23.06 3.74
CA SER A 296 -16.31 -23.55 4.93
C SER A 296 -16.97 -23.17 6.27
N GLY A 297 -18.14 -22.53 6.25
CA GLY A 297 -18.87 -22.12 7.46
C GLY A 297 -18.35 -20.84 8.13
N LYS A 298 -17.31 -20.20 7.57
CA LYS A 298 -16.81 -18.91 8.07
C LYS A 298 -17.77 -17.80 7.71
N THR A 299 -17.88 -16.79 8.56
CA THR A 299 -18.74 -15.64 8.30
C THR A 299 -17.90 -14.41 7.98
N LEU A 300 -18.25 -13.71 6.90
CA LEU A 300 -17.66 -12.45 6.47
C LEU A 300 -18.75 -11.37 6.47
N THR A 301 -18.42 -10.14 6.83
CA THR A 301 -19.37 -9.02 6.77
C THR A 301 -18.81 -7.97 5.82
N VAL A 302 -19.53 -7.66 4.74
CA VAL A 302 -19.05 -6.81 3.64
C VAL A 302 -20.06 -5.73 3.26
N THR A 303 -19.62 -4.71 2.53
CA THR A 303 -20.53 -3.71 1.96
C THR A 303 -21.30 -4.28 0.75
N PRO A 304 -22.49 -3.74 0.42
CA PRO A 304 -23.33 -4.24 -0.67
C PRO A 304 -22.63 -4.33 -2.03
N GLU A 305 -21.78 -3.36 -2.38
CA GLU A 305 -21.01 -3.34 -3.63
C GLU A 305 -19.75 -4.22 -3.63
N HIS A 306 -19.35 -4.77 -2.47
CA HIS A 306 -18.13 -5.56 -2.39
C HIS A 306 -18.24 -6.80 -3.28
N LYS A 307 -17.28 -6.99 -4.19
CA LYS A 307 -17.26 -8.13 -5.11
C LYS A 307 -16.72 -9.35 -4.40
N VAL A 308 -17.50 -10.42 -4.41
CA VAL A 308 -17.20 -11.69 -3.74
C VAL A 308 -16.98 -12.78 -4.78
N ALA A 309 -15.98 -13.61 -4.55
CA ALA A 309 -15.68 -14.77 -5.39
C ALA A 309 -16.72 -15.88 -5.16
N VAL A 310 -17.39 -16.28 -6.24
CA VAL A 310 -18.40 -17.34 -6.26
C VAL A 310 -17.96 -18.41 -7.25
N ASN A 311 -18.04 -19.68 -6.86
CA ASN A 311 -17.86 -20.79 -7.78
C ASN A 311 -19.19 -21.15 -8.44
N LYS A 312 -19.26 -20.92 -9.75
CA LYS A 312 -20.37 -21.32 -10.59
C LYS A 312 -19.89 -22.39 -11.58
N LYS A 313 -20.27 -23.64 -11.34
CA LYS A 313 -19.93 -24.80 -12.20
C LYS A 313 -18.42 -24.96 -12.47
N GLY A 314 -17.58 -24.79 -11.46
CA GLY A 314 -16.13 -24.95 -11.56
C GLY A 314 -15.37 -23.70 -12.03
N LYS A 315 -16.06 -22.59 -12.30
CA LYS A 315 -15.45 -21.29 -12.63
C LYS A 315 -15.67 -20.28 -11.52
N ILE A 316 -14.61 -19.56 -11.16
CA ILE A 316 -14.68 -18.46 -10.19
C ILE A 316 -15.17 -17.20 -10.93
N ILE A 317 -16.26 -16.62 -10.44
CA ILE A 317 -16.82 -15.35 -10.90
C ILE A 317 -16.93 -14.38 -9.73
N PHE A 318 -16.73 -13.08 -10.00
CA PHE A 318 -16.89 -12.04 -8.99
C PHE A 318 -18.26 -11.36 -9.13
N LYS A 319 -19.05 -11.37 -8.07
CA LYS A 319 -20.36 -10.70 -8.00
C LYS A 319 -20.41 -9.77 -6.81
N GLU A 320 -21.06 -8.62 -6.94
CA GLU A 320 -21.36 -7.74 -5.80
C GLU A 320 -22.19 -8.49 -4.75
N ALA A 321 -21.89 -8.26 -3.47
CA ALA A 321 -22.53 -8.93 -2.34
C ALA A 321 -24.06 -8.78 -2.35
N GLN A 322 -24.58 -7.63 -2.79
CA GLN A 322 -26.03 -7.38 -2.91
C GLN A 322 -26.71 -8.18 -4.04
N LYS A 323 -25.95 -8.69 -5.00
CA LYS A 323 -26.43 -9.49 -6.14
C LYS A 323 -26.27 -11.00 -5.88
N LEU A 324 -25.80 -11.41 -4.70
CA LEU A 324 -25.65 -12.81 -4.34
C LEU A 324 -27.00 -13.44 -4.01
N THR A 325 -27.15 -14.69 -4.45
CA THR A 325 -28.33 -15.52 -4.17
C THR A 325 -27.95 -16.68 -3.24
N ARG A 326 -28.93 -17.33 -2.59
CA ARG A 326 -28.68 -18.51 -1.74
C ARG A 326 -28.03 -19.70 -2.46
N LEU A 327 -28.05 -19.70 -3.79
CA LEU A 327 -27.47 -20.74 -4.65
C LEU A 327 -26.01 -20.45 -5.04
N ASP A 328 -25.48 -19.28 -4.68
CA ASP A 328 -24.10 -18.89 -5.01
C ASP A 328 -23.13 -19.47 -3.96
N ASN A 329 -22.25 -20.39 -4.39
CA ASN A 329 -21.23 -21.00 -3.54
C ASN A 329 -20.05 -20.03 -3.34
N ILE A 330 -19.98 -19.39 -2.17
CA ILE A 330 -18.94 -18.42 -1.83
C ILE A 330 -17.63 -19.15 -1.53
N VAL A 331 -16.65 -18.96 -2.42
CA VAL A 331 -15.30 -19.53 -2.30
C VAL A 331 -14.41 -18.46 -1.70
N ILE A 332 -14.50 -18.31 -0.39
CA ILE A 332 -13.52 -17.55 0.40
C ILE A 332 -12.93 -18.55 1.38
N ASN A 333 -11.61 -18.79 1.27
CA ASN A 333 -10.89 -19.70 2.14
C ASN A 333 -10.61 -19.06 3.51
#